data_AF-A0A9N7JJY4-F1
#
_entry.id   AF-A0A9N7JJY4-F1
#
_cell.length_a   1.000
_cell.length_b   1.000
_cell.length_c   1.000
_cell.angle_alpha   90.00
_cell.angle_beta   90.00
_cell.angle_gamma   90.00
#
_symmetry.space_group_name_H-M   'P 1'
#
loop_
_entity.id
_entity.type
_entity.pdbx_description
1 polymer ?
#
loop_
_entity_poly.entity_id
_entity_poly.type
_entity_poly.pdbx_seq_one_letter_code
_entity_poly.pdbx_strand_id
1 'polypeptide(L)'
;MSTLTLAFIFYVFYLVTKLLLSFYVYKDAEDLQLNSKIWSTITMLFPNYIGFVFYLIIKTVKINKELNEKNSNISIKKFKKPILLITSILFLGTSYYFLGDYFSSTFSSKFNNYNEATILMENGWISSEIPNTATNIYEVHDLDTNIGNGVFNLSEKEAKEFFETLNPIEKNEVLKMKSIRKRWWNKKEIEKNIKNDKYLLGEKGNFLYAIDPNGNVYFWIK
;
A
#
# COMPACT_ATOMS: atom_id res chain seq x y z
N MET A 1 -11.87 -7.77 -13.30
CA MET A 1 -12.73 -7.12 -12.28
C MET A 1 -11.90 -5.99 -11.67
N SER A 2 -12.42 -4.77 -11.58
CA SER A 2 -11.60 -3.64 -11.08
C SER A 2 -11.33 -3.79 -9.58
N THR A 3 -10.24 -3.18 -9.10
CA THR A 3 -9.87 -3.14 -7.68
C THR A 3 -11.03 -2.63 -6.81
N LEU A 4 -11.75 -1.61 -7.29
CA LEU A 4 -12.94 -1.06 -6.64
C LEU A 4 -14.08 -2.08 -6.54
N THR A 5 -14.34 -2.85 -7.60
CA THR A 5 -15.37 -3.91 -7.57
C THR A 5 -15.01 -4.99 -6.56
N LEU A 6 -13.75 -5.41 -6.49
CA LEU A 6 -13.29 -6.38 -5.49
C LEU A 6 -13.43 -5.83 -4.05
N ALA A 7 -13.00 -4.59 -3.81
CA ALA A 7 -13.17 -3.92 -2.54
C ALA A 7 -14.63 -3.91 -2.07
N PHE A 8 -15.56 -3.57 -2.98
CA PHE A 8 -16.99 -3.55 -2.72
C PHE A 8 -17.53 -4.94 -2.36
N ILE A 9 -17.14 -5.98 -3.12
CA ILE A 9 -17.55 -7.37 -2.84
C ILE A 9 -17.12 -7.81 -1.44
N PHE A 10 -15.85 -7.58 -1.09
CA PHE A 10 -15.34 -7.92 0.25
C PHE A 10 -16.00 -7.10 1.37
N TYR A 11 -16.34 -5.84 1.10
CA TYR A 11 -17.09 -5.01 2.04
C TYR A 11 -18.51 -5.54 2.28
N VAL A 12 -19.20 -6.00 1.22
CA VAL A 12 -20.50 -6.65 1.36
C VAL A 12 -20.40 -7.93 2.19
N PHE A 13 -19.39 -8.78 1.95
CA PHE A 13 -19.15 -9.96 2.79
C PHE A 13 -18.86 -9.61 4.25
N TYR A 14 -18.11 -8.52 4.49
CA TYR A 14 -17.92 -7.97 5.83
C TYR A 14 -19.26 -7.57 6.47
N LEU A 15 -20.14 -6.85 5.78
CA LEU A 15 -21.46 -6.46 6.30
C LEU A 15 -22.34 -7.68 6.61
N VAL A 16 -22.36 -8.69 5.73
CA VAL A 16 -23.12 -9.93 5.95
C VAL A 16 -22.61 -10.67 7.18
N THR A 17 -21.29 -10.83 7.32
CA THR A 17 -20.71 -11.49 8.49
C THR A 17 -20.93 -10.70 9.78
N LYS A 18 -20.90 -9.36 9.72
CA LYS A 18 -21.24 -8.49 10.85
C LYS A 18 -22.70 -8.64 11.27
N LEU A 19 -23.62 -8.74 10.32
CA LEU A 19 -25.03 -9.00 10.57
C LEU A 19 -25.25 -10.37 11.24
N LEU A 20 -24.58 -11.42 10.74
CA LEU A 20 -24.61 -12.75 11.35
C LEU A 20 -24.04 -12.76 12.78
N LEU A 21 -22.97 -11.98 13.03
CA LEU A 21 -22.39 -11.82 14.36
C LEU A 21 -23.35 -11.11 15.31
N SER A 22 -24.00 -10.04 14.84
CA SER A 22 -25.04 -9.32 15.59
C SER A 22 -26.20 -10.24 15.98
N PHE A 23 -26.67 -11.07 15.04
CA PHE A 23 -27.71 -12.05 15.30
C PHE A 23 -27.28 -13.13 16.30
N TYR A 24 -26.02 -13.57 16.24
CA TYR A 24 -25.46 -14.47 17.25
C TYR A 24 -25.44 -13.82 18.63
N VAL A 25 -24.97 -12.57 18.75
CA VAL A 25 -24.97 -11.82 20.01
C VAL A 25 -26.38 -11.66 20.55
N TYR A 26 -27.37 -11.37 19.71
CA TYR A 26 -28.77 -11.26 20.13
C TYR A 26 -29.23 -12.54 20.85
N LYS A 27 -29.06 -13.71 20.23
CA LYS A 27 -29.48 -14.99 20.80
C LYS A 27 -28.71 -15.34 22.07
N ASP A 28 -27.39 -15.16 22.04
CA ASP A 28 -26.52 -15.48 23.16
C ASP A 28 -26.80 -14.55 24.36
N ALA A 29 -27.14 -13.29 24.12
CA ALA A 29 -27.52 -12.34 25.17
C ALA A 29 -28.90 -12.65 25.76
N GLU A 30 -29.85 -13.12 24.94
CA GLU A 30 -31.17 -13.58 25.39
C GLU A 30 -31.05 -14.81 26.30
N ASP A 31 -30.24 -15.80 25.91
CA ASP A 31 -29.92 -16.99 26.72
C ASP A 31 -29.31 -16.61 28.08
N LEU A 32 -28.49 -15.56 28.10
CA LEU A 32 -27.86 -15.01 29.29
C LEU A 32 -28.74 -14.00 30.02
N GLN A 33 -30.02 -13.81 29.69
CA GLN A 33 -30.89 -12.81 30.33
C GLN A 33 -30.27 -11.39 30.37
N LEU A 34 -29.54 -11.00 29.33
CA LEU A 34 -29.05 -9.65 29.10
C LEU A 34 -30.01 -8.91 28.15
N ASN A 35 -29.88 -7.59 28.03
CA ASN A 35 -30.64 -6.83 27.04
C ASN A 35 -30.12 -7.13 25.61
N SER A 36 -30.70 -8.15 24.98
CA SER A 36 -30.29 -8.67 23.66
C SER A 36 -30.36 -7.63 22.55
N LYS A 37 -31.38 -6.75 22.59
CA LYS A 37 -31.54 -5.65 21.62
C LYS A 37 -30.36 -4.69 21.69
N ILE A 38 -30.01 -4.22 22.90
CA ILE A 38 -28.89 -3.28 23.10
C ILE A 38 -27.58 -3.90 22.61
N TRP A 39 -27.27 -5.14 23.02
CA TRP A 39 -25.99 -5.77 22.68
C TRP A 39 -25.84 -6.08 21.19
N SER A 40 -26.93 -6.52 20.55
CA SER A 40 -26.98 -6.70 19.10
C SER A 40 -26.76 -5.36 18.38
N THR A 41 -27.47 -4.31 18.77
CA THR A 41 -27.31 -2.97 18.19
C THR A 41 -25.89 -2.42 18.36
N ILE A 42 -25.30 -2.54 19.56
CA ILE A 42 -23.90 -2.14 19.80
C ILE A 42 -22.95 -2.91 18.88
N THR A 43 -23.13 -4.22 18.74
CA THR A 43 -22.30 -5.06 17.87
C THR A 43 -22.42 -4.67 16.39
N MET A 44 -23.62 -4.31 15.94
CA MET A 44 -23.89 -3.93 14.56
C MET A 44 -23.36 -2.52 14.22
N LEU A 45 -23.56 -1.56 15.12
CA LEU A 45 -23.25 -0.15 14.87
C LEU A 45 -21.77 0.18 15.09
N PHE A 46 -21.12 -0.42 16.09
CA PHE A 46 -19.74 -0.06 16.40
C PHE A 46 -18.78 -0.54 15.31
N PRO A 47 -17.76 0.26 14.96
CA PRO A 47 -16.75 -0.12 13.98
C PRO A 47 -15.86 -1.25 14.50
N ASN A 48 -15.20 -1.97 13.58
CA ASN A 48 -14.09 -2.88 13.88
C ASN A 48 -14.33 -3.88 15.04
N TYR A 49 -15.56 -4.40 15.16
CA TYR A 49 -15.96 -5.38 16.18
C TYR A 49 -15.82 -4.92 17.64
N ILE A 50 -15.62 -3.62 17.90
CA ILE A 50 -15.51 -3.08 19.26
C ILE A 50 -16.75 -3.45 20.08
N GLY A 51 -17.94 -3.35 19.47
CA GLY A 51 -19.18 -3.75 20.12
C GLY A 51 -19.24 -5.24 20.51
N PHE A 52 -18.67 -6.11 19.66
CA PHE A 52 -18.56 -7.54 19.95
C PHE A 52 -17.58 -7.82 21.09
N VAL A 53 -16.44 -7.12 21.12
CA VAL A 53 -15.46 -7.25 22.21
C VAL A 53 -16.07 -6.84 23.55
N PHE A 54 -16.78 -5.71 23.60
CA PHE A 54 -17.50 -5.29 24.80
C PHE A 54 -18.53 -6.34 25.25
N TYR A 55 -19.27 -6.90 24.30
CA TYR A 55 -20.19 -7.99 24.59
C TYR A 55 -19.49 -9.19 25.25
N LEU A 56 -18.34 -9.63 24.71
CA LEU A 56 -17.57 -10.74 25.28
C LEU A 56 -17.07 -10.46 26.70
N ILE A 57 -16.67 -9.22 26.99
CA ILE A 57 -16.25 -8.81 28.34
C ILE A 57 -17.43 -8.93 29.31
N ILE A 58 -18.59 -8.36 28.97
CA ILE A 58 -19.78 -8.41 29.82
C ILE A 58 -20.29 -9.84 29.99
N LYS A 59 -20.28 -10.63 28.93
CA LYS A 59 -20.59 -12.06 28.98
C LYS A 59 -19.70 -12.80 29.99
N THR A 60 -18.39 -12.58 29.91
CA THR A 60 -17.41 -13.20 30.83
C THR A 60 -17.69 -12.81 32.29
N VAL A 61 -17.94 -11.52 32.54
CA VAL A 61 -18.27 -11.03 33.89
C VAL A 61 -19.55 -11.67 34.43
N LYS A 62 -20.61 -11.76 33.61
CA LYS A 62 -21.89 -12.35 34.02
C LYS A 62 -21.76 -13.85 34.34
N ILE A 63 -21.10 -14.61 33.47
CA ILE A 63 -20.87 -16.05 33.67
C ILE A 63 -20.07 -16.30 34.96
N ASN A 64 -19.00 -15.53 35.20
CA ASN A 64 -18.20 -15.67 36.41
C ASN A 64 -18.99 -15.36 37.69
N LYS A 65 -19.88 -14.37 37.65
CA LYS A 65 -20.76 -14.06 38.78
C LYS A 65 -21.72 -15.21 39.09
N GLU A 66 -22.38 -15.76 38.07
CA GLU A 66 -23.31 -16.88 38.23
C GLU A 66 -22.61 -18.16 38.72
N LEU A 67 -21.38 -18.42 38.26
CA LEU A 67 -20.54 -19.53 38.72
C LEU A 67 -20.22 -19.43 40.23
N ASN A 68 -19.80 -18.24 40.68
CA ASN A 68 -19.47 -18.00 42.08
C ASN A 68 -20.69 -18.13 43.00
N GLU A 69 -21.87 -17.71 42.56
CA GLU A 69 -23.11 -17.79 43.34
C GLU A 69 -23.66 -19.23 43.42
N LYS A 70 -23.52 -20.04 42.37
CA LYS A 70 -24.12 -21.38 42.32
C LYS A 70 -23.25 -22.52 42.84
N ASN A 71 -22.00 -22.29 43.22
CA ASN A 71 -21.07 -23.32 43.71
C ASN A 71 -21.09 -24.61 42.85
N SER A 72 -21.30 -24.45 41.55
CA SER A 72 -21.57 -25.54 40.61
C SER A 72 -20.61 -25.47 39.44
N ASN A 73 -20.14 -26.63 38.99
CA ASN A 73 -19.41 -26.81 37.73
C ASN A 73 -20.36 -26.53 36.56
N ILE A 74 -20.63 -25.26 36.25
CA ILE A 74 -21.32 -24.90 35.02
C ILE A 74 -20.38 -25.29 33.88
N SER A 75 -20.82 -26.25 33.08
CA SER A 75 -20.21 -26.58 31.79
C SER A 75 -20.23 -25.32 30.92
N ILE A 76 -19.11 -24.60 30.89
CA ILE A 76 -18.89 -23.52 29.94
C ILE A 76 -19.02 -24.18 28.56
N LYS A 77 -20.16 -23.98 27.89
CA LYS A 77 -20.30 -24.36 26.48
C LYS A 77 -19.16 -23.65 25.76
N LYS A 78 -18.11 -24.41 25.40
CA LYS A 78 -16.90 -23.90 24.71
C LYS A 78 -17.36 -22.97 23.60
N PHE A 79 -16.75 -21.80 23.51
CA PHE A 79 -17.03 -20.80 22.49
C PHE A 79 -16.83 -21.42 21.10
N LYS A 80 -17.90 -21.99 20.50
CA LYS A 80 -17.80 -22.83 19.30
C LYS A 80 -17.60 -22.05 17.99
N LYS A 81 -17.54 -20.70 18.04
CA LYS A 81 -17.61 -19.87 16.82
C LYS A 81 -16.57 -18.72 16.72
N PRO A 82 -15.29 -18.89 17.10
CA PRO A 82 -14.26 -17.89 16.78
C PRO A 82 -14.09 -17.71 15.26
N ILE A 83 -14.45 -18.74 14.48
CA ILE A 83 -14.38 -18.76 13.02
C ILE A 83 -15.16 -17.59 12.39
N LEU A 84 -16.35 -17.26 12.90
CA LEU A 84 -17.18 -16.19 12.32
C LEU A 84 -16.51 -14.81 12.47
N LEU A 85 -15.94 -14.54 13.65
CA LEU A 85 -15.19 -13.31 13.92
C LEU A 85 -13.93 -13.24 13.03
N ILE A 86 -13.14 -14.31 12.98
CA ILE A 86 -11.91 -14.39 12.16
C ILE A 86 -12.23 -14.15 10.68
N THR A 87 -13.26 -14.83 10.15
CA THR A 87 -13.69 -14.67 8.75
C THR A 87 -14.10 -13.23 8.45
N SER A 88 -14.83 -12.60 9.37
CA SER A 88 -15.27 -11.22 9.22
C SER A 88 -14.06 -10.25 9.20
N ILE A 89 -13.12 -10.42 10.14
CA ILE A 89 -11.88 -9.60 10.20
C ILE A 89 -11.07 -9.74 8.92
N LEU A 90 -10.97 -10.96 8.37
CA LEU A 90 -10.28 -11.21 7.10
C LEU A 90 -10.95 -10.47 5.94
N PHE A 91 -12.29 -10.50 5.84
CA PHE A 91 -12.99 -9.77 4.79
C PHE A 91 -12.83 -8.25 4.90
N LEU A 92 -12.87 -7.71 6.13
CA LEU A 92 -12.64 -6.30 6.37
C LEU A 92 -11.22 -5.88 5.97
N GLY A 93 -10.20 -6.62 6.42
CA GLY A 93 -8.81 -6.36 6.08
C GLY A 93 -8.56 -6.47 4.57
N THR A 94 -9.16 -7.45 3.91
CA THR A 94 -9.06 -7.63 2.46
C THR A 94 -9.72 -6.46 1.71
N SER A 95 -10.88 -5.98 2.16
CA SER A 95 -11.54 -4.81 1.56
C SER A 95 -10.66 -3.55 1.69
N TYR A 96 -10.08 -3.30 2.87
CA TYR A 96 -9.16 -2.17 3.08
C TYR A 96 -7.91 -2.27 2.20
N TYR A 97 -7.36 -3.47 2.02
CA TYR A 97 -6.23 -3.69 1.12
C TYR A 97 -6.55 -3.25 -0.33
N PHE A 98 -7.69 -3.68 -0.87
CA PHE A 98 -8.10 -3.30 -2.22
C PHE A 98 -8.46 -1.80 -2.32
N LEU A 99 -9.06 -1.20 -1.30
CA LEU A 99 -9.30 0.25 -1.29
C LEU A 99 -7.99 1.04 -1.28
N GLY A 100 -7.02 0.62 -0.47
CA GLY A 100 -5.70 1.27 -0.42
C GLY A 100 -4.96 1.21 -1.76
N ASP A 101 -5.05 0.08 -2.47
CA ASP A 101 -4.49 -0.06 -3.81
C ASP A 101 -5.23 0.80 -4.85
N TYR A 102 -6.57 0.86 -4.77
CA TYR A 102 -7.38 1.69 -5.67
C TYR A 102 -7.10 3.19 -5.49
N PHE A 103 -6.89 3.63 -4.25
CA PHE A 103 -6.53 5.01 -3.92
C PHE A 103 -5.01 5.24 -3.85
N SER A 104 -4.19 4.31 -4.38
CA SER A 104 -2.75 4.53 -4.47
C SER A 104 -2.48 5.75 -5.35
N SER A 105 -1.89 6.79 -4.75
CA SER A 105 -1.38 7.97 -5.45
C SER A 105 -0.06 7.71 -6.15
N THR A 106 0.53 6.51 -5.97
CA THR A 106 1.70 6.05 -6.71
C THR A 106 1.29 5.41 -8.04
N PHE A 107 1.75 5.97 -9.16
CA PHE A 107 1.58 5.45 -10.51
C PHE A 107 2.91 4.97 -11.07
N SER A 108 2.87 4.05 -12.03
CA SER A 108 4.07 3.59 -12.72
C SER A 108 3.76 3.27 -14.17
N SER A 109 4.68 3.64 -15.04
CA SER A 109 4.54 3.44 -16.48
C SER A 109 5.81 2.83 -17.08
N LYS A 110 5.63 2.14 -18.20
CA LYS A 110 6.70 1.55 -19.00
C LYS A 110 6.45 1.87 -20.46
N PHE A 111 7.50 2.33 -21.14
CA PHE A 111 7.49 2.65 -22.55
C PHE A 111 8.67 1.96 -23.24
N ASN A 112 8.48 1.56 -24.49
CA ASN A 112 9.56 0.92 -25.25
C ASN A 112 10.54 1.96 -25.80
N ASN A 113 10.06 3.17 -26.09
CA ASN A 113 10.80 4.23 -26.75
C ASN A 113 10.33 5.63 -26.28
N TYR A 114 11.08 6.66 -26.67
CA TYR A 114 10.81 8.07 -26.38
C TYR A 114 9.40 8.54 -26.78
N ASN A 115 8.94 8.18 -27.99
CA ASN A 115 7.68 8.68 -28.54
C ASN A 115 6.48 8.26 -27.71
N GLU A 116 6.49 7.03 -27.20
CA GLU A 116 5.43 6.51 -26.31
C GLU A 116 5.40 7.24 -24.95
N ALA A 117 6.53 7.80 -24.50
CA ALA A 117 6.67 8.46 -23.21
C ALA A 117 6.32 9.96 -23.23
N THR A 118 6.04 10.54 -24.39
CA THR A 118 5.77 11.98 -24.60
C THR A 118 4.67 12.53 -23.71
N ILE A 119 3.58 11.78 -23.50
CA ILE A 119 2.47 12.18 -22.62
C ILE A 119 2.95 12.44 -21.19
N LEU A 120 3.88 11.62 -20.67
CA LEU A 120 4.43 11.85 -19.33
C LEU A 120 5.47 12.96 -19.28
N MET A 121 6.09 13.28 -20.42
CA MET A 121 6.98 14.44 -20.55
C MET A 121 6.21 15.74 -20.50
N GLU A 122 5.05 15.80 -21.18
CA GLU A 122 4.13 16.95 -21.11
C GLU A 122 3.65 17.21 -19.68
N ASN A 123 3.47 16.15 -18.89
CA ASN A 123 3.13 16.24 -17.47
C ASN A 123 4.32 16.56 -16.55
N GLY A 124 5.55 16.59 -17.07
CA GLY A 124 6.75 16.86 -16.29
C GLY A 124 7.21 15.70 -15.39
N TRP A 125 6.72 14.48 -15.59
CA TRP A 125 7.14 13.28 -14.83
C TRP A 125 8.38 12.62 -15.43
N ILE A 126 8.62 12.85 -16.73
CA ILE A 126 9.84 12.48 -17.45
C ILE A 126 10.38 13.76 -18.09
N SER A 127 11.70 13.94 -18.12
CA SER A 127 12.28 15.09 -18.80
C SER A 127 12.07 15.01 -20.32
N SER A 128 11.59 16.10 -20.93
CA SER A 128 11.54 16.26 -22.38
C SER A 128 12.93 16.40 -23.02
N GLU A 129 13.99 16.45 -22.21
CA GLU A 129 15.37 16.66 -22.66
C GLU A 129 16.21 15.37 -22.68
N ILE A 130 15.60 14.20 -22.41
CA ILE A 130 16.29 12.92 -22.62
C ILE A 130 16.48 12.66 -24.13
N PRO A 131 17.48 11.86 -24.54
CA PRO A 131 17.69 11.57 -25.97
C PRO A 131 16.48 10.85 -26.59
N ASN A 132 16.16 11.19 -27.84
CA ASN A 132 15.06 10.58 -28.58
C ASN A 132 15.27 9.09 -28.90
N THR A 133 16.51 8.61 -28.78
CA THR A 133 16.90 7.20 -28.91
C THR A 133 16.73 6.41 -27.61
N ALA A 134 16.28 7.04 -26.52
CA ALA A 134 16.00 6.37 -25.27
C ALA A 134 15.01 5.21 -25.44
N THR A 135 15.39 4.06 -24.89
CA THR A 135 14.57 2.83 -24.90
C THR A 135 14.29 2.36 -23.48
N ASN A 136 13.34 1.44 -23.34
CA ASN A 136 13.02 0.78 -22.07
C ASN A 136 12.85 1.79 -20.92
N ILE A 137 11.98 2.78 -21.13
CA ILE A 137 11.76 3.87 -20.19
C ILE A 137 10.77 3.38 -19.13
N TYR A 138 11.22 3.34 -17.88
CA TYR A 138 10.39 3.04 -16.71
C TYR A 138 10.31 4.27 -15.84
N GLU A 139 9.11 4.54 -15.35
CA GLU A 139 8.83 5.68 -14.49
C GLU A 139 7.92 5.25 -13.34
N VAL A 140 8.12 5.88 -12.19
CA VAL A 140 7.20 5.84 -11.06
C VAL A 140 7.16 7.21 -10.41
N HIS A 141 5.96 7.70 -10.14
CA HIS A 141 5.71 8.92 -9.40
C HIS A 141 4.60 8.71 -8.37
N ASP A 142 4.61 9.55 -7.35
CA ASP A 142 3.59 9.63 -6.32
C ASP A 142 2.99 11.04 -6.31
N LEU A 143 1.70 11.14 -6.59
CA LEU A 143 1.01 12.43 -6.75
C LEU A 143 0.93 13.25 -5.45
N ASP A 144 0.92 12.59 -4.29
CA ASP A 144 0.76 13.28 -3.01
C ASP A 144 2.09 13.87 -2.53
N THR A 145 3.17 13.11 -2.69
CA THR A 145 4.51 13.49 -2.21
C THR A 145 5.36 14.19 -3.25
N ASN A 146 4.91 14.20 -4.52
CA ASN A 146 5.66 14.66 -5.68
C ASN A 146 7.04 13.99 -5.81
N ILE A 147 7.19 12.78 -5.29
CA ILE A 147 8.41 11.99 -5.44
C ILE A 147 8.28 11.20 -6.73
N GLY A 148 9.28 11.27 -7.61
CA GLY A 148 9.35 10.44 -8.80
C GLY A 148 10.77 10.02 -9.15
N ASN A 149 10.88 8.85 -9.76
CA ASN A 149 12.13 8.32 -10.26
C ASN A 149 11.90 7.36 -11.43
N GLY A 150 12.93 7.12 -12.22
CA GLY A 150 12.82 6.25 -13.37
C GLY A 150 14.16 5.82 -13.94
N VAL A 151 14.11 4.92 -14.90
CA VAL A 151 15.30 4.43 -15.61
C VAL A 151 15.00 4.33 -17.09
N PHE A 152 15.99 4.64 -17.92
CA PHE A 152 15.95 4.38 -19.36
C PHE A 152 17.32 3.91 -19.85
N ASN A 153 17.34 3.41 -21.08
CA ASN A 153 18.53 2.87 -21.72
C ASN A 153 18.94 3.72 -22.92
N LEU A 154 20.25 3.95 -23.02
CA LEU A 154 20.95 4.53 -24.16
C LEU A 154 22.06 3.57 -24.61
N SER A 155 22.60 3.78 -25.82
CA SER A 155 23.89 3.18 -26.16
C SER A 155 25.02 3.82 -25.34
N GLU A 156 26.13 3.12 -25.13
CA GLU A 156 27.27 3.64 -24.36
C GLU A 156 27.81 4.98 -24.92
N LYS A 157 27.78 5.12 -26.26
CA LYS A 157 28.20 6.36 -26.92
C LYS A 157 27.24 7.50 -26.60
N GLU A 158 25.94 7.29 -26.75
CA GLU A 158 24.93 8.31 -26.47
C GLU A 158 24.84 8.64 -24.99
N ALA A 159 25.10 7.68 -24.10
CA ALA A 159 25.14 7.94 -22.66
C ALA A 159 26.26 8.95 -22.31
N LYS A 160 27.42 8.86 -22.97
CA LYS A 160 28.51 9.84 -22.81
C LYS A 160 28.14 11.19 -23.40
N GLU A 161 27.59 11.21 -24.62
CA GLU A 161 27.13 12.45 -25.26
C GLU A 161 26.03 13.14 -24.44
N PHE A 162 25.10 12.36 -23.85
CA PHE A 162 24.06 12.88 -22.97
C PHE A 162 24.65 13.49 -21.71
N PHE A 163 25.62 12.82 -21.07
CA PHE A 163 26.30 13.32 -19.88
C PHE A 163 26.98 14.68 -20.13
N GLU A 164 27.57 14.89 -21.31
CA GLU A 164 28.17 16.17 -21.69
C GLU A 164 27.17 17.33 -21.75
N THR A 165 25.86 17.04 -21.86
CA THR A 165 24.81 18.05 -21.83
C THR A 165 24.29 18.37 -20.42
N LEU A 166 24.74 17.63 -19.40
CA LEU A 166 24.30 17.79 -18.02
C LEU A 166 25.19 18.76 -17.26
N ASN A 167 24.59 19.49 -16.31
CA ASN A 167 25.37 20.24 -15.33
C ASN A 167 25.91 19.26 -14.28
N PRO A 168 27.23 19.24 -13.98
CA PRO A 168 27.78 18.36 -12.95
C PRO A 168 27.22 18.69 -11.57
N ILE A 169 27.00 17.67 -10.75
CA ILE A 169 26.44 17.78 -9.38
C ILE A 169 27.25 16.99 -8.36
N GLU A 170 27.10 17.32 -7.08
CA GLU A 170 27.72 16.55 -6.01
C GLU A 170 26.95 15.26 -5.70
N LYS A 171 27.68 14.21 -5.31
CA LYS A 171 27.09 12.92 -4.86
C LYS A 171 26.01 13.10 -3.79
N ASN A 172 26.24 14.04 -2.87
CA ASN A 172 25.35 14.28 -1.74
C ASN A 172 23.96 14.77 -2.16
N GLU A 173 23.84 15.43 -3.31
CA GLU A 173 22.56 15.89 -3.84
C GLU A 173 21.69 14.70 -4.24
N VAL A 174 22.25 13.77 -5.03
CA VAL A 174 21.55 12.55 -5.46
C VAL A 174 21.25 11.62 -4.29
N LEU A 175 22.20 11.45 -3.36
CA LEU A 175 22.04 10.54 -2.22
C LEU A 175 20.96 11.00 -1.22
N LYS A 176 20.61 12.28 -1.20
CA LYS A 176 19.51 12.80 -0.37
C LYS A 176 18.13 12.57 -1.00
N MET A 177 18.08 12.21 -2.29
CA MET A 177 16.82 12.03 -2.99
C MET A 177 16.01 10.86 -2.46
N LYS A 178 14.71 11.12 -2.29
CA LYS A 178 13.73 10.08 -2.06
C LYS A 178 13.42 9.38 -3.38
N SER A 179 13.04 8.12 -3.31
CA SER A 179 12.69 7.33 -4.48
C SER A 179 11.69 6.25 -4.08
N ILE A 180 10.78 5.93 -4.98
CA ILE A 180 9.77 4.91 -4.81
C ILE A 180 10.38 3.55 -5.19
N ARG A 181 10.17 2.56 -4.33
CA ARG A 181 10.71 1.22 -4.54
C ARG A 181 9.94 0.50 -5.65
N LYS A 182 10.67 0.06 -6.67
CA LYS A 182 10.18 -0.83 -7.73
C LYS A 182 11.18 -1.96 -7.99
N ARG A 183 10.74 -3.04 -8.65
CA ARG A 183 11.60 -4.20 -8.95
C ARG A 183 12.82 -3.83 -9.79
N TRP A 184 12.67 -2.87 -10.71
CA TRP A 184 13.72 -2.32 -11.55
C TRP A 184 14.54 -1.22 -10.86
N TRP A 185 14.17 -0.81 -9.64
CA TRP A 185 14.83 0.27 -8.90
C TRP A 185 15.53 -0.25 -7.63
N ASN A 186 16.81 -0.61 -7.77
CA ASN A 186 17.62 -1.06 -6.65
C ASN A 186 18.36 0.10 -5.98
N LYS A 187 17.66 0.87 -5.14
CA LYS A 187 18.22 2.05 -4.45
C LYS A 187 19.58 1.79 -3.80
N LYS A 188 19.74 0.67 -3.09
CA LYS A 188 21.00 0.33 -2.38
C LYS A 188 22.18 0.15 -3.33
N GLU A 189 21.94 -0.48 -4.47
CA GLU A 189 22.96 -0.69 -5.49
C GLU A 189 23.32 0.61 -6.20
N ILE A 190 22.31 1.40 -6.58
CA ILE A 190 22.49 2.72 -7.19
C ILE A 190 23.33 3.61 -6.25
N GLU A 191 22.94 3.75 -4.98
CA GLU A 191 23.69 4.52 -3.98
C GLU A 191 25.12 4.01 -3.78
N LYS A 192 25.32 2.68 -3.77
CA LYS A 192 26.65 2.08 -3.67
C LYS A 192 27.51 2.45 -4.88
N ASN A 193 26.96 2.42 -6.09
CA ASN A 193 27.69 2.76 -7.31
C ASN A 193 28.01 4.26 -7.39
N ILE A 194 27.08 5.12 -6.95
CA ILE A 194 27.30 6.57 -6.79
C ILE A 194 28.44 6.85 -5.80
N LYS A 195 28.43 6.22 -4.63
CA LYS A 195 29.47 6.41 -3.60
C LYS A 195 30.86 6.02 -4.11
N ASN A 196 30.94 4.96 -4.90
CA ASN A 196 32.19 4.40 -5.45
C ASN A 196 32.61 5.01 -6.80
N ASP A 197 32.07 6.18 -7.20
CA ASP A 197 32.44 6.87 -8.45
C ASP A 197 32.22 6.04 -9.72
N LYS A 198 31.30 5.07 -9.68
CA LYS A 198 31.01 4.22 -10.85
C LYS A 198 30.03 4.86 -11.82
N TYR A 199 29.22 5.81 -11.35
CA TYR A 199 28.20 6.50 -12.14
C TYR A 199 28.58 7.94 -12.36
N LEU A 200 28.31 8.42 -13.57
CA LEU A 200 28.42 9.84 -13.92
C LEU A 200 27.15 10.55 -13.44
N LEU A 201 27.30 11.68 -12.75
CA LEU A 201 26.19 12.40 -12.13
C LEU A 201 26.03 13.77 -12.76
N GLY A 202 24.80 14.12 -13.10
CA GLY A 202 24.50 15.46 -13.59
C GLY A 202 23.03 15.79 -13.45
N GLU A 203 22.70 17.04 -13.71
CA GLU A 203 21.35 17.56 -13.66
C GLU A 203 20.99 18.31 -14.92
N LYS A 204 19.68 18.34 -15.20
CA LYS A 204 19.11 19.13 -16.28
C LYS A 204 17.65 19.45 -15.96
N GLY A 205 17.28 20.73 -16.00
CA GLY A 205 15.97 21.19 -15.56
C GLY A 205 15.64 20.72 -14.14
N ASN A 206 14.47 20.09 -13.96
CA ASN A 206 13.99 19.58 -12.67
C ASN A 206 14.41 18.13 -12.39
N PHE A 207 15.45 17.64 -13.07
CA PHE A 207 15.84 16.23 -12.98
C PHE A 207 17.30 16.07 -12.59
N LEU A 208 17.55 15.08 -11.74
CA LEU A 208 18.87 14.56 -11.42
C LEU A 208 19.09 13.23 -12.14
N TYR A 209 20.30 12.99 -12.62
CA TYR A 209 20.66 11.79 -13.37
C TYR A 209 21.88 11.10 -12.76
N ALA A 210 21.86 9.77 -12.81
CA ALA A 210 23.03 8.93 -12.58
C ALA A 210 23.15 7.93 -13.74
N ILE A 211 24.25 8.00 -14.48
CA ILE A 211 24.49 7.24 -15.71
C ILE A 211 25.52 6.16 -15.42
N ASP A 212 25.18 4.90 -15.69
CA ASP A 212 26.12 3.81 -15.61
C ASP A 212 26.98 3.68 -16.88
N PRO A 213 28.13 2.98 -16.83
CA PRO A 213 28.99 2.80 -18.00
C PRO A 213 28.37 1.98 -19.14
N ASN A 214 27.28 1.24 -18.87
CA ASN A 214 26.60 0.38 -19.83
C ASN A 214 25.42 1.10 -20.52
N GLY A 215 25.20 2.38 -20.24
CA GLY A 215 24.12 3.19 -20.81
C GLY A 215 22.77 3.09 -20.10
N ASN A 216 22.68 2.52 -18.90
CA ASN A 216 21.51 2.70 -18.04
C ASN A 216 21.56 4.08 -17.38
N VAL A 217 20.48 4.85 -17.52
CA VAL A 217 20.34 6.18 -16.94
C VAL A 217 19.23 6.16 -15.90
N TYR A 218 19.59 6.35 -14.64
CA TYR A 218 18.66 6.53 -13.54
C TYR A 218 18.35 8.01 -13.37
N PHE A 219 17.09 8.36 -13.14
CA PHE A 219 16.70 9.74 -12.89
C PHE A 219 15.78 9.90 -11.67
N TRP A 220 15.80 11.11 -11.10
CA TRP A 220 14.93 11.56 -10.02
C TRP A 220 14.30 12.91 -10.39
N ILE A 221 13.06 13.13 -9.95
CA ILE A 221 12.40 14.43 -10.00
C ILE A 221 12.82 15.24 -8.76
N LYS A 222 13.22 16.49 -8.94
CA LYS A 222 13.59 17.43 -7.87
C LYS A 222 12.38 17.97 -7.10
#